data_AF-A0A522UMU2-F1
#
_entry.id   AF-A0A522UMU2-F1
#
_cell.length_a   1.000
_cell.length_b   1.000
_cell.length_c   1.000
_cell.angle_alpha   90.00
_cell.angle_beta   90.00
_cell.angle_gamma   90.00
#
_symmetry.space_group_name_H-M   'P 1'
#
loop_
_entity.id
_entity.type
_entity.pdbx_description
1 polymer ?
#
loop_
_entity_poly.entity_id
_entity_poly.type
_entity_poly.pdbx_seq_one_letter_code
_entity_poly.pdbx_strand_id
1 'polypeptide(L)' 'MAEIRWTLQAADDVEVIVEFNKVALREIILGNYRIVYRFKKDVVEILAIYHGARLFDPADLE' A
#
# COMPACT_ATOMS: atom_id res chain seq x y z
N MET A 1 2.43 6.18 14.90
CA MET A 1 1.25 5.28 14.91
C MET A 1 0.29 5.80 13.87
N ALA A 2 0.14 5.12 12.73
CA ALA A 2 -0.79 5.54 11.69
C ALA A 2 -2.19 5.01 12.06
N GLU A 3 -3.17 5.91 12.18
CA GLU A 3 -4.56 5.55 12.42
C GLU A 3 -5.20 5.19 11.08
N ILE A 4 -5.43 3.89 10.84
CA ILE A 4 -6.20 3.44 9.68
C ILE A 4 -7.67 3.44 10.08
N ARG A 5 -8.46 4.36 9.52
CA ARG A 5 -9.91 4.42 9.71
C ARG A 5 -10.59 3.46 8.75
N TRP A 6 -10.79 2.23 9.20
CA TRP A 6 -11.60 1.25 8.49
C TRP A 6 -13.09 1.63 8.54
N THR A 7 -13.82 1.30 7.47
CA THR A 7 -15.29 1.32 7.49
C THR A 7 -15.82 0.16 8.34
N LEU A 8 -17.03 0.29 8.92
CA LEU A 8 -17.67 -0.79 9.67
C LEU A 8 -17.77 -2.10 8.87
N GLN A 9 -17.93 -2.01 7.54
CA GLN A 9 -17.95 -3.15 6.62
C GLN A 9 -16.68 -4.03 6.67
N ALA A 10 -15.54 -3.46 7.07
CA ALA A 10 -14.28 -4.19 7.17
C ALA A 10 -14.23 -5.07 8.43
N ALA A 11 -15.03 -4.78 9.46
CA ALA A 11 -15.11 -5.61 10.65
C ALA A 11 -15.64 -7.03 10.37
N ASP A 12 -16.38 -7.20 9.28
CA ASP A 12 -16.87 -8.51 8.85
C ASP A 12 -15.76 -9.41 8.28
N ASP A 13 -14.57 -8.85 7.99
CA ASP A 13 -13.44 -9.56 7.38
C ASP A 13 -12.11 -9.30 8.11
N VAL A 14 -12.10 -9.63 9.41
CA VAL A 14 -10.95 -9.44 10.30
C VAL A 14 -9.73 -10.23 9.83
N GLU A 15 -9.93 -11.43 9.27
CA GLU A 15 -8.83 -12.29 8.81
C GLU A 15 -8.06 -11.64 7.66
N VAL A 16 -8.77 -11.10 6.66
CA VAL A 16 -8.13 -10.35 5.55
C VAL A 16 -7.43 -9.10 6.07
N ILE A 17 -7.96 -8.39 7.06
CA ILE A 17 -7.29 -7.23 7.67
C ILE A 17 -5.97 -7.64 8.36
N VAL A 18 -5.98 -8.76 9.09
CA VAL A 18 -4.78 -9.27 9.78
C VAL A 18 -3.72 -9.67 8.75
N GLU A 19 -4.09 -10.38 7.70
CA GLU A 19 -3.17 -10.73 6.60
C GLU A 19 -2.65 -9.49 5.87
N PHE A 20 -3.51 -8.52 5.56
CA PHE A 20 -3.10 -7.25 4.97
C PHE A 20 -2.11 -6.49 5.85
N ASN A 21 -2.23 -6.59 7.18
CA ASN A 21 -1.27 -5.99 8.10
C ASN A 21 0.09 -6.69 8.15
N LYS A 22 0.19 -7.96 7.76
CA LYS A 22 1.46 -8.68 7.64
C LYS A 22 2.24 -8.29 6.38
N VAL A 23 1.59 -7.71 5.38
CA VAL A 23 2.26 -7.29 4.14
C VAL A 23 3.19 -6.11 4.43
N ALA A 24 4.48 -6.30 4.18
CA ALA A 24 5.51 -5.30 4.42
C ALA A 24 5.41 -4.08 3.47
N LEU A 25 4.85 -4.30 2.28
CA LEU A 25 4.65 -3.29 1.23
C LEU A 25 3.16 -2.95 1.11
N ARG A 26 2.85 -1.66 1.00
CA ARG A 26 1.48 -1.17 0.86
C ARG A 26 1.40 -0.28 -0.37
N GLU A 27 0.21 -0.21 -0.94
CA GLU A 27 -0.08 0.64 -2.09
C GLU A 27 -1.28 1.53 -1.79
N ILE A 28 -1.21 2.78 -2.23
CA ILE A 28 -2.38 3.66 -2.33
C ILE A 28 -2.54 4.14 -3.76
N ILE A 29 -3.79 4.21 -4.22
CA ILE A 29 -4.17 4.75 -5.52
C ILE A 29 -4.55 6.22 -5.32
N LEU A 30 -3.85 7.12 -6.02
CA LEU A 30 -4.13 8.55 -6.03
C LEU A 30 -4.30 9.01 -7.47
N GLY A 31 -5.54 9.19 -7.90
CA GLY A 31 -5.87 9.44 -9.31
C GLY A 31 -5.34 8.31 -10.20
N ASN A 32 -4.55 8.65 -11.22
CA ASN A 32 -3.93 7.69 -12.13
C ASN A 32 -2.56 7.18 -11.65
N TYR A 33 -2.19 7.40 -10.39
CA TYR A 33 -0.90 6.97 -9.84
C TYR A 33 -1.09 5.93 -8.75
N ARG A 34 -0.12 5.02 -8.69
CA ARG A 34 0.06 4.05 -7.61
C ARG A 34 1.31 4.43 -6.83
N ILE A 35 1.16 4.56 -5.52
CA ILE A 35 2.24 4.92 -4.61
C ILE A 35 2.51 3.70 -3.73
N VAL A 36 3.68 3.10 -3.88
CA VAL A 36 4.14 1.98 -3.07
C VAL A 36 4.95 2.53 -1.90
N TYR A 37 4.58 2.12 -0.69
CA TYR A 37 5.19 2.60 0.52
C TYR A 37 5.31 1.49 1.56
N ARG A 38 6.10 1.73 2.60
CA ARG A 38 6.14 0.89 3.80
C ARG A 38 6.22 1.74 5.05
N PHE A 39 5.73 1.19 6.16
CA PHE A 39 5.96 1.77 7.48
C PHE A 39 7.31 1.31 8.02
N LYS A 40 8.12 2.23 8.52
CA LYS A 40 9.35 1.92 9.24
C LYS A 40 9.40 2.74 10.51
N LYS A 41 9.15 2.08 11.64
CA LYS A 41 9.03 2.70 12.96
C LYS A 41 8.02 3.86 12.94
N ASP A 42 8.51 5.09 12.92
CA ASP A 42 7.80 6.35 13.00
C ASP A 42 7.69 7.09 11.65
N VAL A 43 8.34 6.58 10.60
CA VAL A 43 8.31 7.16 9.26
C VAL A 43 7.59 6.27 8.25
N VAL A 44 7.08 6.91 7.21
CA VAL A 44 6.61 6.24 5.99
C VAL A 44 7.67 6.42 4.92
N GLU A 45 8.20 5.32 4.39
CA GLU A 45 9.13 5.34 3.27
C GLU A 45 8.32 5.13 1.98
N ILE A 46 8.34 6.11 1.07
CA ILE A 46 7.83 5.95 -0.29
C ILE A 46 8.92 5.23 -1.10
N LEU A 47 8.57 4.08 -1.66
CA LEU A 47 9.51 3.23 -2.41
C LEU A 47 9.40 3.46 -3.92
N ALA A 48 8.19 3.67 -4.42
CA ALA A 48 7.95 3.95 -5.82
C ALA A 48 6.66 4.76 -6.03
N ILE A 49 6.66 5.57 -7.08
CA ILE A 49 5.46 6.23 -7.62
C ILE A 49 5.45 5.94 -9.11
N TYR A 50 4.36 5.34 -9.60
CA TYR A 50 4.22 5.04 -11.01
C TYR A 50 2.80 5.31 -11.49
N HIS A 51 2.66 5.61 -12.79
CA HIS A 51 1.36 5.80 -13.40
C HIS A 51 0.67 4.44 -13.51
N GLY A 52 -0.52 4.28 -12.94
CA GLY A 52 -1.24 3.01 -12.81
C GLY A 52 -1.69 2.38 -14.13
N ALA A 53 -1.68 3.14 -15.23
CA ALA A 53 -1.90 2.62 -16.58
C ALA A 53 -0.62 2.16 -17.30
N ARG A 54 0.56 2.37 -16.70
CA ARG A 54 1.81 1.79 -17.21
C ARG A 54 1.95 0.39 -16.62
N LEU A 55 2.15 -0.60 -17.48
CA LEU A 55 2.69 -1.88 -16.99
C LEU A 55 4.08 -1.59 -16.42
N PHE A 56 4.28 -1.94 -15.15
CA PHE A 56 5.60 -1.93 -14.56
C PHE A 56 6.37 -3.12 -15.13
N ASP A 57 7.37 -2.86 -15.98
CA ASP A 57 8.25 -3.91 -16.47
C ASP A 57 9.38 -4.10 -15.44
N PRO A 58 9.61 -5.32 -14.92
CA PRO A 58 10.74 -5.59 -14.04
C PRO A 58 12.11 -5.17 -14.62
N ALA A 59 12.23 -5.02 -15.94
CA ALA A 59 13.43 -4.51 -16.61
C ALA A 59 13.73 -3.02 -16.32
N ASP A 60 12.75 -2.24 -15.84
CA ASP A 60 12.95 -0.82 -15.51
C ASP A 60 13.77 -0.59 -14.22
N LEU A 61 14.22 -1.66 -13.56
CA LEU A 61 15.02 -1.64 -12.32
C LEU A 61 16.54 -1.69 -12.54
N GLU A 62 17.02 -1.70 -13.79
CA GLU A 62 18.45 -1.71 -14.15
C GLU A 62 19.08 -0.31 -14.27
#